data_AF-A0A5S3X0U9-F1
#
_entry.id   AF-A0A5S3X0U9-F1
#
_cell.length_a   1.000
_cell.length_b   1.000
_cell.length_c   1.000
_cell.angle_alpha   90.00
_cell.angle_beta   90.00
_cell.angle_gamma   90.00
#
_symmetry.space_group_name_H-M   'P 1'
#
loop_
_entity.id
_entity.type
_entity.pdbx_description
1 polymer ?
#
loop_
_entity_poly.entity_id
_entity_poly.type
_entity_poly.pdbx_seq_one_letter_code
_entity_poly.pdbx_strand_id
1 'polypeptide(L)'
;MPPSQDTRCCKIRRQDTQIGTGMAHLLLAQTNDHILLKPEHRFGRAESEVDTQVLGIEISRHHAVIAWTGQHWALRDISKNGVFVNQLKISPDTDRVLNLGDVITFSDLHPHSFIVSCLAPPD
;
A
#
# COMPACT_ATOMS: atom_id res chain seq x y z
N MET A 1 -12.79 -47.04 31.31
CA MET A 1 -12.57 -46.82 29.87
C MET A 1 -12.92 -45.38 29.53
N PRO A 2 -11.93 -44.52 29.27
CA PRO A 2 -12.13 -43.27 28.56
C PRO A 2 -11.54 -43.34 27.12
N PRO A 3 -12.24 -42.88 26.08
CA PRO A 3 -11.62 -42.40 24.85
C PRO A 3 -11.28 -40.90 25.04
N SER A 4 -10.44 -40.22 24.29
CA SER A 4 -9.42 -40.52 23.29
C SER A 4 -8.73 -39.17 23.15
N GLN A 5 -7.41 -39.15 23.13
CA GLN A 5 -6.64 -37.95 22.84
C GLN A 5 -6.94 -37.53 21.39
N ASP A 6 -7.27 -36.26 21.17
CA ASP A 6 -7.09 -35.65 19.84
C ASP A 6 -6.29 -34.34 19.94
N THR A 7 -4.99 -34.55 19.84
CA THR A 7 -4.07 -33.88 18.91
C THR A 7 -4.44 -32.49 18.36
N ARG A 8 -3.53 -31.54 18.66
CA ARG A 8 -3.12 -30.42 17.81
C ARG A 8 -4.18 -29.34 17.55
N CYS A 9 -4.38 -28.50 18.55
CA CYS A 9 -4.66 -27.09 18.32
C CYS A 9 -3.54 -26.53 17.42
N CYS A 10 -3.89 -26.25 16.17
CA CYS A 10 -3.03 -25.67 15.15
C CYS A 10 -2.43 -24.37 15.71
N LYS A 11 -1.13 -24.39 16.00
CA LYS A 11 -0.32 -23.19 16.23
C LYS A 11 -0.24 -22.42 14.92
N ILE A 12 -1.30 -21.70 14.57
CA ILE A 12 -1.19 -20.60 13.61
C ILE A 12 -0.47 -19.51 14.38
N ARG A 13 0.87 -19.49 14.27
CA ARG A 13 1.64 -18.27 14.52
C ARG A 13 1.17 -17.27 13.47
N ARG A 14 0.09 -16.53 13.77
CA ARG A 14 -0.09 -15.24 13.12
C ARG A 14 1.06 -14.40 13.65
N GLN A 15 2.01 -14.14 12.77
CA GLN A 15 2.98 -13.09 12.99
C GLN A 15 2.14 -11.81 13.05
N ASP A 16 1.73 -11.43 14.25
CA ASP A 16 1.34 -10.07 14.56
C ASP A 16 2.59 -9.24 14.30
N THR A 17 2.76 -8.83 13.04
CA THR A 17 3.68 -7.76 12.69
C THR A 17 3.18 -6.59 13.52
N GLN A 18 3.90 -6.27 14.61
CA GLN A 18 3.70 -5.06 15.38
C GLN A 18 3.99 -3.90 14.42
N ILE A 19 2.98 -3.49 13.65
CA ILE A 19 3.03 -2.25 12.90
C ILE A 19 3.08 -1.18 13.97
N GLY A 20 4.24 -0.55 14.12
CA GLY A 20 4.45 0.51 15.08
C GLY A 20 3.28 1.49 14.99
N THR A 21 2.63 1.73 16.13
CA THR A 21 1.37 2.46 16.30
C THR A 21 1.40 3.93 15.87
N GLY A 22 2.41 4.37 15.12
CA GLY A 22 2.63 5.75 14.68
C GLY A 22 2.92 5.93 13.18
N MET A 23 2.98 4.88 12.36
CA MET A 23 3.32 5.03 10.94
C MET A 23 2.13 4.78 10.00
N ALA A 24 1.99 5.65 8.99
CA ALA A 24 1.07 5.40 7.89
C ALA A 24 1.51 4.16 7.10
N HIS A 25 0.54 3.36 6.69
CA HIS A 25 0.84 2.14 5.92
C HIS A 25 -0.31 1.75 5.01
N LEU A 26 0.06 1.11 3.92
CA LEU A 26 -0.86 0.50 2.95
C LEU A 26 -0.90 -1.01 3.18
N LEU A 27 -2.06 -1.61 3.00
CA LEU A 27 -2.27 -3.06 2.97
C LEU A 27 -2.37 -3.50 1.52
N LEU A 28 -1.49 -4.39 1.09
CA LEU A 28 -1.58 -5.04 -0.21
C LEU A 28 -2.67 -6.12 -0.14
N ALA A 29 -3.78 -5.89 -0.84
CA ALA A 29 -4.98 -6.75 -0.72
C ALA A 29 -4.74 -8.21 -1.13
N GLN A 30 -3.79 -8.45 -2.05
CA GLN A 30 -3.53 -9.77 -2.61
C GLN A 30 -2.71 -10.67 -1.69
N THR A 31 -1.71 -10.11 -1.00
CA THR A 31 -0.79 -10.87 -0.13
C THR A 31 -1.03 -10.61 1.35
N ASN A 32 -1.86 -9.61 1.68
CA ASN A 32 -2.05 -9.09 3.03
C ASN A 32 -0.74 -8.56 3.66
N ASP A 33 0.19 -8.11 2.82
CA ASP A 33 1.42 -7.46 3.25
C ASP A 33 1.18 -5.99 3.60
N HIS A 34 1.92 -5.47 4.56
CA HIS A 34 1.84 -4.07 4.97
C HIS A 34 3.06 -3.29 4.50
N ILE A 35 2.83 -2.20 3.79
CA ILE A 35 3.85 -1.31 3.24
C ILE A 35 3.87 -0.04 4.07
N LEU A 36 4.98 0.20 4.77
CA LEU A 36 5.16 1.42 5.56
C LEU A 36 5.42 2.61 4.65
N LEU A 37 4.63 3.66 4.83
CA LEU A 37 4.80 4.91 4.11
C LEU A 37 5.85 5.77 4.81
N LYS A 38 6.76 6.33 4.00
CA LYS A 38 7.70 7.38 4.41
C LYS A 38 7.05 8.75 4.22
N PRO A 39 7.54 9.83 4.86
CA PRO A 39 6.99 11.19 4.67
C PRO A 39 6.88 11.60 3.20
N GLU A 40 7.84 11.17 2.38
CA GLU A 40 7.74 11.13 0.93
C GLU A 40 8.05 9.69 0.50
N HIS A 41 7.07 9.00 -0.04
CA HIS A 41 7.16 7.60 -0.42
C HIS A 41 6.89 7.45 -1.92
N ARG A 42 7.87 6.94 -2.65
CA ARG A 42 7.81 6.79 -4.09
C ARG A 42 7.48 5.35 -4.48
N PHE A 43 6.57 5.22 -5.42
CA PHE A 43 6.18 3.95 -6.03
C PHE A 43 6.62 3.92 -7.48
N GLY A 44 7.13 2.78 -7.92
CA GLY A 44 7.43 2.56 -9.32
C GLY A 44 8.21 1.29 -9.57
N ARG A 45 8.61 1.09 -10.82
CA ARG A 45 9.25 -0.16 -11.25
C ARG A 45 10.74 -0.25 -10.89
N ALA A 46 11.41 0.89 -10.77
CA ALA A 46 12.86 0.97 -10.59
C ALA A 46 13.23 0.93 -9.10
N GLU A 47 13.52 -0.27 -8.57
CA GLU A 47 13.86 -0.50 -7.15
C GLU A 47 14.91 0.46 -6.58
N SER A 48 15.93 0.82 -7.37
CA SER A 48 17.00 1.72 -6.93
C SER A 48 16.60 3.20 -6.86
N GLU A 49 15.44 3.58 -7.42
CA GLU A 49 14.98 4.96 -7.53
C GLU A 49 13.69 5.22 -6.69
N VAL A 50 13.08 4.17 -6.13
CA VAL A 50 11.78 4.24 -5.43
C VAL A 50 11.83 3.55 -4.07
N ASP A 51 10.86 3.86 -3.20
CA ASP A 51 10.77 3.26 -1.86
C ASP A 51 10.06 1.91 -1.88
N THR A 52 8.97 1.81 -2.66
CA THR A 52 8.28 0.55 -2.91
C THR A 52 8.34 0.20 -4.38
N GLN A 53 8.98 -0.92 -4.67
CA GLN A 53 9.00 -1.46 -6.01
C GLN A 53 7.65 -2.10 -6.35
N VAL A 54 7.09 -1.67 -7.47
CA VAL A 54 5.88 -2.24 -8.08
C VAL A 54 6.26 -2.82 -9.44
N LEU A 55 6.23 -4.15 -9.54
CA LEU A 55 6.61 -4.84 -10.77
C LEU A 55 5.44 -4.89 -11.76
N GLY A 56 5.66 -4.37 -12.97
CA GLY A 56 4.70 -4.44 -14.07
C GLY A 56 5.25 -3.70 -15.29
N ILE A 57 4.87 -4.12 -16.51
CA ILE A 57 5.29 -3.43 -17.73
C ILE A 57 4.56 -2.09 -17.91
N GLU A 58 3.33 -2.05 -17.39
CA GLU A 58 2.45 -0.89 -17.28
C GLU A 58 2.92 0.12 -16.22
N ILE A 59 3.86 -0.28 -15.36
CA ILE A 59 4.35 0.55 -14.28
C ILE A 59 5.57 1.36 -14.74
N SER A 60 5.46 2.69 -14.66
CA SER A 60 6.58 3.61 -14.93
C SER A 60 7.68 3.48 -13.88
N ARG A 61 8.93 3.87 -14.24
CA ARG A 61 10.07 3.83 -13.30
C ARG A 61 9.77 4.59 -12.01
N HIS A 62 9.21 5.78 -12.17
CA HIS A 62 8.53 6.55 -11.13
C HIS A 62 7.07 6.62 -11.56
N HIS A 63 6.18 6.09 -10.73
CA HIS A 63 4.78 5.92 -11.09
C HIS A 63 3.89 6.84 -10.26
N ALA A 64 4.05 6.80 -8.95
CA ALA A 64 3.29 7.65 -8.05
C ALA A 64 4.15 8.05 -6.85
N VAL A 65 3.74 9.12 -6.20
CA VAL A 65 4.36 9.57 -4.96
C VAL A 65 3.26 9.80 -3.95
N ILE A 66 3.39 9.20 -2.77
CA ILE A 66 2.55 9.51 -1.62
C ILE A 66 3.40 10.33 -0.66
N ALA A 67 2.96 11.55 -0.36
CA ALA A 67 3.68 12.45 0.51
C ALA A 67 2.78 13.06 1.58
N TRP A 68 3.33 13.28 2.76
CA TRP A 68 2.69 14.03 3.82
C TRP A 68 2.81 15.53 3.53
N THR A 69 1.66 16.22 3.43
CA THR A 69 1.61 17.66 3.14
C THR A 69 1.81 18.54 4.37
N GLY A 70 1.95 17.95 5.56
CA GLY A 70 1.90 18.64 6.85
C GLY A 70 0.54 18.52 7.54
N GLN A 71 -0.54 18.28 6.78
CA GLN A 71 -1.90 18.12 7.33
C GLN A 71 -2.54 16.80 6.95
N HIS A 72 -2.29 16.31 5.73
CA HIS A 72 -2.86 15.09 5.21
C HIS A 72 -1.88 14.39 4.26
N TRP A 73 -2.09 13.09 4.05
CA TRP A 73 -1.39 12.34 3.01
C TRP A 73 -1.99 12.66 1.64
N ALA A 74 -1.13 13.01 0.68
CA ALA A 74 -1.50 13.27 -0.69
C ALA A 74 -0.80 12.27 -1.62
N LEU A 75 -1.57 11.74 -2.57
CA LEU A 75 -1.10 10.91 -3.67
C LEU A 75 -0.99 11.77 -4.92
N ARG A 76 0.18 11.76 -5.55
CA ARG A 76 0.45 12.38 -6.84
C ARG A 76 0.75 11.30 -7.88
N ASP A 77 0.02 11.35 -8.99
CA ASP A 77 0.26 10.51 -10.15
C ASP A 77 1.29 11.17 -11.07
N ILE A 78 2.39 10.48 -11.37
CA ILE A 78 3.45 10.92 -12.30
C ILE A 78 3.67 9.88 -13.41
N SER A 79 2.70 8.96 -13.56
CA SER A 79 2.79 7.82 -14.46
C SER A 79 2.30 8.14 -15.86
N LYS A 80 2.61 7.24 -16.80
CA LYS A 80 2.07 7.32 -18.16
C LYS A 80 0.67 6.72 -18.30
N ASN A 81 0.35 5.67 -17.56
CA ASN A 81 -0.92 4.92 -17.69
C ASN A 81 -2.00 5.46 -16.74
N GLY A 82 -1.58 6.14 -15.67
CA GLY A 82 -2.43 6.77 -14.70
C GLY A 82 -2.66 5.91 -13.46
N VAL A 83 -2.90 6.59 -12.34
CA VAL A 83 -3.25 5.95 -11.06
C VAL A 83 -4.76 6.02 -10.83
N PHE A 84 -5.29 5.01 -10.17
CA PHE A 84 -6.71 4.88 -9.85
C PHE A 84 -6.88 4.82 -8.34
N VAL A 85 -7.83 5.58 -7.80
CA VAL A 85 -8.24 5.54 -6.40
C VAL A 85 -9.73 5.21 -6.36
N ASN A 86 -10.09 4.14 -5.65
CA ASN A 86 -11.45 3.59 -5.62
C ASN A 86 -12.03 3.35 -7.03
N GLN A 87 -11.21 2.80 -7.93
CA GLN A 87 -11.52 2.57 -9.36
C GLN A 87 -11.73 3.85 -10.20
N LEU A 88 -11.50 5.03 -9.64
CA LEU A 88 -11.56 6.30 -10.37
C LEU A 88 -10.15 6.76 -10.71
N LYS A 89 -9.87 6.97 -11.99
CA LYS A 89 -8.60 7.53 -12.43
C LYS A 89 -8.42 8.94 -11.87
N ILE A 90 -7.30 9.20 -11.21
CA ILE A 90 -6.99 10.53 -10.70
C ILE A 90 -6.33 11.37 -11.79
N SER A 91 -6.37 12.70 -11.62
CA SER A 91 -5.69 13.61 -12.53
C SER A 91 -4.16 13.46 -12.37
N PRO A 92 -3.41 13.32 -13.47
CA PRO A 92 -1.95 13.31 -13.41
C PRO A 92 -1.43 14.64 -12.87
N ASP A 93 -0.27 14.61 -12.24
CA ASP A 93 0.45 15.74 -11.65
C ASP A 93 -0.37 16.58 -10.64
N THR A 94 -1.47 16.03 -10.13
CA THR A 94 -2.35 16.68 -9.18
C THR A 94 -2.37 15.92 -7.86
N ASP A 95 -2.27 16.65 -6.76
CA ASP A 95 -2.32 16.07 -5.42
C ASP A 95 -3.75 15.65 -5.07
N ARG A 96 -3.94 14.34 -4.86
CA ARG A 96 -5.17 13.76 -4.37
C ARG A 96 -5.02 13.40 -2.90
N VAL A 97 -5.84 14.01 -2.05
CA VAL A 97 -5.89 13.64 -0.62
C VAL A 97 -6.35 12.19 -0.47
N LEU A 98 -5.59 11.41 0.30
CA LEU A 98 -5.91 10.02 0.64
C LEU A 98 -6.75 9.96 1.92
N ASN A 99 -7.69 9.02 1.96
CA ASN A 99 -8.51 8.71 3.12
C ASN A 99 -8.33 7.25 3.54
N LEU A 100 -8.60 6.96 4.82
CA LEU A 100 -8.60 5.59 5.33
C LEU A 100 -9.62 4.75 4.56
N GLY A 101 -9.18 3.56 4.13
CA GLY A 101 -9.97 2.64 3.31
C GLY A 101 -9.90 2.88 1.81
N ASP A 102 -9.24 3.95 1.33
CA ASP A 102 -9.07 4.18 -0.10
C ASP A 102 -8.28 3.03 -0.75
N VAL A 103 -8.74 2.57 -1.91
CA VAL A 103 -8.10 1.51 -2.69
C VAL A 103 -7.34 2.12 -3.85
N ILE A 104 -6.02 2.01 -3.82
CA ILE A 104 -5.12 2.57 -4.84
C ILE A 104 -4.68 1.45 -5.78
N THR A 105 -4.78 1.70 -7.09
CA THR A 105 -4.31 0.80 -8.13
C THR A 105 -3.45 1.59 -9.12
N PHE A 106 -2.23 1.13 -9.39
CA PHE A 106 -1.28 1.85 -10.26
C PHE A 106 -1.58 1.67 -11.76
N SER A 107 -2.44 0.73 -12.16
CA SER A 107 -2.97 0.66 -13.52
C SER A 107 -4.23 -0.16 -13.49
N ASP A 108 -5.15 0.10 -14.41
CA ASP A 108 -6.29 -0.78 -14.72
C ASP A 108 -5.87 -2.25 -14.99
N LEU A 109 -4.71 -2.44 -15.59
CA LEU A 109 -4.13 -3.76 -15.89
C LEU A 109 -3.28 -4.34 -14.75
N HIS A 110 -3.01 -3.56 -13.70
CA HIS A 110 -2.14 -4.02 -12.61
C HIS A 110 -2.93 -4.92 -11.65
N PRO A 111 -2.47 -6.16 -11.37
CA PRO A 111 -3.22 -7.10 -10.53
C PRO A 111 -3.24 -6.74 -9.04
N HIS A 112 -2.40 -5.79 -8.61
CA HIS A 112 -2.25 -5.43 -7.21
C HIS A 112 -3.03 -4.17 -6.84
N SER A 113 -3.68 -4.22 -5.68
CA SER A 113 -4.46 -3.12 -5.11
C SER A 113 -3.99 -2.85 -3.68
N PHE A 114 -3.76 -1.57 -3.39
CA PHE A 114 -3.18 -1.10 -2.15
C PHE A 114 -4.24 -0.36 -1.36
N ILE A 115 -4.62 -0.88 -0.20
CA ILE A 115 -5.67 -0.31 0.65
C ILE A 115 -5.02 0.57 1.70
N VAL A 116 -5.47 1.79 1.85
CA VAL A 116 -5.01 2.69 2.90
C VAL A 116 -5.54 2.19 4.25
N SER A 117 -4.67 1.59 5.06
CA SER A 117 -5.03 1.00 6.35
C SER A 117 -4.75 1.95 7.52
N CYS A 118 -3.72 2.78 7.42
CA CYS A 118 -3.40 3.80 8.41
C CYS A 118 -2.85 5.07 7.75
N LEU A 119 -3.26 6.23 8.25
CA LEU A 119 -2.83 7.56 7.82
C LEU A 119 -2.28 8.38 8.99
N ALA A 120 -1.57 7.73 9.91
CA ALA A 120 -0.88 8.45 10.97
C ALA A 120 0.12 9.47 10.37
N PRO A 121 0.27 10.66 10.97
CA PRO A 121 1.31 11.59 10.56
C PRO A 121 2.69 10.94 10.75
N PRO A 122 3.68 11.25 9.90
CA PRO A 122 5.05 10.84 10.16
C PRO A 122 5.60 11.53 11.42
N ASP A 123 6.34 10.79 12.25
CA ASP A 123 7.06 11.29 13.43
C ASP A 123 8.29 12.16 13.05
#